data_AF-A0A231HJ51-F1
#
_entry.id   AF-A0A231HJ51-F1
#
_cell.length_a   1.000
_cell.length_b   1.000
_cell.length_c   1.000
_cell.angle_alpha   90.00
_cell.angle_beta   90.00
_cell.angle_gamma   90.00
#
_symmetry.space_group_name_H-M   'P 1'
#
loop_
_entity.id
_entity.type
_entity.pdbx_description
1 polymer ?
#
loop_
_entity_poly.entity_id
_entity_poly.type
_entity_poly.pdbx_seq_one_letter_code
_entity_poly.pdbx_strand_id
1 'polypeptide(L)'
;MLVALLLPESLRWEGLLHDATEAYMGDLSTPLKSMLPDYKKVESRLDAAIRIRAGLPMTPNPLIKQADEIALAIEARDLMPASALKWPVVQRVMTDANTREDLHRTVKPIETWQQAYVMFVNAMRALAPKSLYRDIPAMDDFQSMNEPVAFHMRDPGSTYARSLRPSY
;
A
#
# COMPACT_ATOMS: atom_id res chain seq x y z
N MET A 1 6.47 -4.19 -0.69
CA MET A 1 7.34 -5.14 -1.44
C MET A 1 8.06 -6.12 -0.52
N LEU A 2 8.59 -5.68 0.63
CA LEU A 2 9.32 -6.55 1.58
C LEU A 2 8.49 -7.77 2.03
N VAL A 3 7.21 -7.59 2.37
CA VAL A 3 6.30 -8.67 2.77
C VAL A 3 6.29 -9.83 1.76
N ALA A 4 6.19 -9.54 0.47
CA ALA A 4 6.25 -10.57 -0.57
C ALA A 4 7.60 -11.31 -0.60
N LEU A 5 8.72 -10.64 -0.29
CA LEU A 5 10.06 -11.24 -0.31
C LEU A 5 10.35 -12.14 0.90
N LEU A 6 9.56 -12.00 1.97
CA LEU A 6 9.61 -12.83 3.18
C LEU A 6 8.79 -14.12 3.03
N LEU A 7 8.04 -14.25 1.94
CA LEU A 7 7.11 -15.36 1.72
C LEU A 7 7.65 -16.40 0.73
N PRO A 8 7.22 -17.67 0.86
CA PRO A 8 7.43 -18.67 -0.16
C PRO A 8 6.78 -18.24 -1.48
N GLU A 9 7.30 -18.73 -2.60
CA GLU A 9 6.90 -18.30 -3.95
C GLU A 9 5.37 -18.32 -4.17
N SER A 10 4.70 -19.38 -3.67
CA SER A 10 3.25 -19.57 -3.78
C SER A 10 2.41 -18.48 -3.09
N LEU A 11 2.97 -17.73 -2.14
CA LEU A 11 2.27 -16.70 -1.37
C LEU A 11 2.70 -15.28 -1.74
N ARG A 12 3.70 -15.10 -2.61
CA ARG A 12 4.25 -13.77 -2.91
C ARG A 12 3.24 -12.85 -3.59
N TRP A 13 2.36 -13.40 -4.42
CA TRP A 13 1.29 -12.61 -5.04
C TRP A 13 0.32 -12.05 -3.99
N GLU A 14 -0.11 -12.88 -3.04
CA GLU A 14 -0.94 -12.44 -1.92
C GLU A 14 -0.21 -11.43 -1.04
N GLY A 15 1.06 -11.68 -0.70
CA GLY A 15 1.87 -10.76 0.09
C GLY A 15 2.16 -9.44 -0.61
N LEU A 16 2.21 -9.41 -1.94
CA LEU A 16 2.37 -8.16 -2.70
C LEU A 16 1.13 -7.28 -2.58
N LEU A 17 -0.06 -7.88 -2.51
CA LEU A 17 -1.36 -7.21 -2.48
C LEU A 17 -1.98 -7.10 -1.08
N HIS A 18 -1.29 -7.54 -0.03
CA HIS A 18 -1.86 -7.63 1.32
C HIS A 18 -2.40 -6.29 1.85
N ASP A 19 -1.87 -5.18 1.35
CA ASP A 19 -2.21 -3.83 1.77
C ASP A 19 -2.88 -3.00 0.66
N ALA A 20 -3.40 -3.67 -0.37
CA ALA A 20 -3.96 -3.01 -1.54
C ALA A 20 -5.19 -2.14 -1.23
N THR A 21 -5.86 -2.37 -0.09
CA THR A 21 -6.96 -1.52 0.39
C THR A 21 -6.52 -0.09 0.68
N GLU A 22 -5.27 0.11 1.12
CA GLU A 22 -4.75 1.43 1.49
C GLU A 22 -4.57 2.36 0.29
N ALA A 23 -4.42 1.81 -0.92
CA ALA A 23 -4.42 2.60 -2.16
C ALA A 23 -5.75 3.34 -2.40
N TYR A 24 -6.86 2.86 -1.82
CA TYR A 24 -8.19 3.46 -1.97
C TYR A 24 -8.66 4.20 -0.72
N MET A 25 -8.27 3.71 0.47
CA MET A 25 -8.77 4.21 1.75
C MET A 25 -7.75 5.07 2.50
N GLY A 26 -6.50 5.08 2.07
CA GLY A 26 -5.37 5.65 2.81
C GLY A 26 -4.84 4.71 3.89
N ASP A 27 -3.59 4.93 4.30
CA ASP A 27 -2.97 4.25 5.43
C ASP A 27 -3.49 4.84 6.75
N LEU A 28 -3.98 3.96 7.63
CA LEU A 28 -4.35 4.30 9.00
C LEU A 28 -3.60 3.42 9.98
N SER A 29 -3.00 4.05 10.99
CA SER A 29 -2.35 3.30 12.07
C SER A 29 -3.31 2.30 12.74
N THR A 30 -2.76 1.13 13.11
CA THR A 30 -3.52 0.05 13.75
C THR A 30 -4.36 0.50 14.97
N PRO A 31 -3.85 1.36 15.90
CA PRO A 31 -4.66 1.84 17.01
C PRO A 31 -5.89 2.63 16.56
N LEU A 32 -5.75 3.47 15.54
CA LEU A 32 -6.87 4.24 15.00
C LEU A 32 -7.88 3.34 14.28
N LYS A 33 -7.42 2.41 13.43
CA LYS A 33 -8.29 1.39 12.81
C LYS A 33 -9.11 0.65 13.89
N SER A 34 -8.52 0.35 15.05
CA SER A 34 -9.20 -0.36 16.15
C SER A 34 -10.43 0.38 16.71
N MET A 35 -10.43 1.71 16.66
CA MET A 35 -11.50 2.57 17.18
C MET A 35 -12.62 2.84 16.16
N LEU A 36 -12.46 2.40 14.90
CA LEU A 36 -13.34 2.73 13.78
C LEU A 36 -14.00 1.45 13.20
N PRO A 37 -15.08 0.94 13.82
CA PRO A 37 -15.71 -0.31 13.39
C PRO A 37 -16.30 -0.25 11.98
N ASP A 38 -16.83 0.91 11.56
CA ASP A 38 -17.38 1.06 10.21
C ASP A 38 -16.28 1.17 9.15
N TYR A 39 -15.12 1.73 9.50
CA TYR A 39 -13.93 1.68 8.62
C TYR A 39 -13.55 0.23 8.32
N LYS A 40 -13.46 -0.63 9.35
CA LYS A 40 -13.15 -2.05 9.19
C LYS A 40 -14.14 -2.78 8.30
N LYS A 41 -15.43 -2.45 8.37
CA LYS A 41 -16.45 -3.06 7.49
C LYS A 41 -16.23 -2.67 6.03
N VAL A 42 -15.91 -1.41 5.76
CA VAL A 42 -15.62 -0.94 4.40
C VAL A 42 -14.32 -1.55 3.88
N GLU A 43 -13.26 -1.55 4.68
CA GLU A 43 -11.98 -2.19 4.37
C GLU A 43 -12.17 -3.67 4.06
N SER A 44 -12.95 -4.40 4.85
CA SER A 44 -13.26 -5.82 4.60
C SER A 44 -14.00 -6.06 3.28
N ARG A 45 -14.94 -5.17 2.92
CA ARG A 45 -15.67 -5.28 1.63
C ARG A 45 -14.76 -4.98 0.44
N LEU A 46 -13.85 -4.04 0.60
CA LEU A 46 -12.86 -3.69 -0.41
C LEU A 46 -11.82 -4.80 -0.59
N ASP A 47 -11.27 -5.34 0.51
CA ASP A 47 -10.35 -6.49 0.50
C ASP A 47 -10.99 -7.69 -0.21
N ALA A 48 -12.24 -8.02 0.09
CA ALA A 48 -12.97 -9.09 -0.60
C ALA A 48 -13.05 -8.85 -2.12
N ALA A 49 -13.37 -7.62 -2.55
CA ALA A 49 -13.43 -7.28 -3.98
C ALA A 49 -12.05 -7.40 -4.65
N ILE A 50 -11.00 -6.93 -3.99
CA ILE A 50 -9.61 -7.05 -4.47
C ILE A 50 -9.21 -8.52 -4.58
N ARG A 51 -9.48 -9.33 -3.56
CA ARG A 51 -9.15 -10.77 -3.56
C ARG A 51 -9.85 -11.51 -4.70
N ILE A 52 -11.14 -11.26 -4.91
CA ILE A 52 -11.89 -11.84 -6.05
C ILE A 52 -11.21 -11.45 -7.36
N ARG A 53 -10.90 -10.16 -7.52
CA ARG A 53 -10.28 -9.63 -8.73
C ARG A 53 -8.87 -10.18 -8.98
N ALA A 54 -8.12 -10.43 -7.91
CA ALA A 54 -6.75 -10.92 -7.93
C ALA A 54 -6.63 -12.46 -8.00
N GLY A 55 -7.76 -13.18 -7.95
CA GLY A 55 -7.78 -14.64 -7.90
C GLY A 55 -7.22 -15.23 -6.61
N LEU A 56 -7.34 -14.50 -5.49
CA LEU A 56 -6.83 -14.88 -4.17
C LEU A 56 -7.92 -15.55 -3.30
N PRO A 57 -7.54 -16.39 -2.33
CA PRO A 57 -8.47 -16.91 -1.32
C PRO A 57 -9.13 -15.77 -0.53
N MET A 58 -10.40 -15.94 -0.13
CA MET A 58 -11.12 -14.93 0.66
C MET A 58 -10.53 -14.75 2.06
N THR A 59 -9.99 -15.82 2.64
CA THR A 59 -9.30 -15.77 3.92
C THR A 59 -7.80 -15.67 3.68
N PRO A 60 -7.12 -14.62 4.19
CA PRO A 60 -5.70 -14.49 4.04
C PRO A 60 -4.93 -15.66 4.64
N ASN A 61 -3.83 -16.06 4.01
CA ASN A 61 -2.92 -17.01 4.64
C ASN A 61 -2.29 -16.37 5.90
N PRO A 62 -2.26 -17.05 7.07
CA PRO A 62 -1.68 -16.50 8.30
C PRO A 62 -0.21 -16.06 8.16
N LEU A 63 0.55 -16.69 7.25
CA LEU A 63 1.94 -16.32 6.96
C LEU A 63 2.05 -14.88 6.42
N ILE A 64 1.01 -14.36 5.76
CA ILE A 64 1.01 -12.97 5.27
C ILE A 64 1.09 -12.01 6.46
N LYS A 65 0.31 -12.26 7.52
CA LYS A 65 0.36 -11.41 8.71
C LYS A 65 1.69 -11.52 9.44
N GLN A 66 2.27 -12.71 9.50
CA GLN A 66 3.60 -12.89 10.07
C GLN A 66 4.67 -12.12 9.28
N ALA A 67 4.64 -12.20 7.96
CA ALA A 67 5.56 -11.49 7.08
C ALA A 67 5.42 -9.96 7.19
N ASP A 68 4.19 -9.45 7.32
CA ASP A 68 3.89 -8.03 7.60
C ASP A 68 4.51 -7.57 8.93
N GLU A 69 4.36 -8.34 10.00
CA GLU A 69 4.96 -8.02 11.29
C GLU A 69 6.50 -8.07 11.28
N ILE A 70 7.09 -9.00 10.53
CA ILE A 70 8.55 -9.06 10.32
C ILE A 70 9.02 -7.84 9.53
N ALA A 71 8.30 -7.46 8.47
CA ALA A 71 8.61 -6.26 7.69
C ALA A 71 8.56 -4.99 8.56
N LEU A 72 7.52 -4.84 9.38
CA LEU A 72 7.40 -3.75 10.35
C LEU A 72 8.58 -3.72 11.34
N ALA A 73 9.03 -4.87 11.82
CA ALA A 73 10.16 -4.94 12.74
C ALA A 73 11.49 -4.51 12.06
N ILE A 74 11.71 -4.93 10.81
CA ILE A 74 12.86 -4.50 10.00
C ILE A 74 12.82 -2.98 9.77
N GLU A 75 11.66 -2.44 9.36
CA GLU A 75 11.46 -1.01 9.15
C GLU A 75 11.63 -0.20 10.44
N ALA A 76 11.11 -0.70 11.57
CA ALA A 76 11.27 -0.08 12.88
C ALA A 76 12.74 0.05 13.30
N ARG A 77 13.57 -0.94 12.93
CA ARG A 77 15.01 -0.92 13.20
C ARG A 77 15.77 0.02 12.27
N ASP A 78 15.45 0.00 10.98
CA ASP A 78 16.27 0.66 9.96
C ASP A 78 15.86 2.12 9.71
N LEU A 79 14.57 2.44 9.85
CA LEU A 79 13.98 3.68 9.34
C LEU A 79 13.32 4.55 10.42
N MET A 80 12.98 3.98 11.58
CA MET A 80 12.20 4.67 12.62
C MET A 80 13.04 5.09 13.83
N PRO A 81 12.55 6.02 14.68
CA PRO A 81 13.19 6.34 15.95
C PRO A 81 13.29 5.12 16.88
N ALA A 82 14.29 5.09 17.75
CA ALA A 82 14.53 3.99 18.70
C ALA A 82 13.34 3.64 19.60
N SER A 83 12.36 4.54 19.78
CA SER A 83 11.11 4.25 20.48
C SER A 83 10.26 3.19 19.78
N ALA A 84 10.34 3.04 18.46
CA ALA A 84 9.59 2.02 17.70
C ALA A 84 10.00 0.59 18.09
N LEU A 85 11.26 0.40 18.51
CA LEU A 85 11.76 -0.89 19.03
C LEU A 85 11.07 -1.32 20.33
N LYS A 86 10.33 -0.43 21.00
CA LYS A 86 9.55 -0.73 22.21
C LYS A 86 8.12 -1.16 21.92
N TRP A 87 7.68 -1.13 20.66
CA TRP A 87 6.33 -1.57 20.31
C TRP A 87 6.17 -3.07 20.58
N PRO A 88 5.05 -3.52 21.19
CA PRO A 88 4.89 -4.93 21.57
C PRO A 88 5.07 -5.92 20.41
N VAL A 89 4.58 -5.56 19.22
CA VAL A 89 4.75 -6.38 18.00
C VAL A 89 6.22 -6.49 17.58
N VAL A 90 6.94 -5.38 17.59
CA VAL A 90 8.36 -5.33 17.19
C VAL A 90 9.21 -6.11 18.18
N GLN A 91 8.97 -5.93 19.49
CA GLN A 91 9.68 -6.69 20.52
C GLN A 91 9.43 -8.20 20.38
N ARG A 92 8.17 -8.61 20.21
CA ARG A 92 7.82 -10.02 20.01
C ARG A 92 8.60 -10.61 18.84
N VAL A 93 8.55 -9.98 17.67
CA VAL A 93 9.28 -10.43 16.48
C VAL A 93 10.78 -10.48 16.74
N MET A 94 11.38 -9.41 17.24
CA MET A 94 12.83 -9.32 17.47
C MET A 94 13.37 -10.37 18.46
N THR A 95 12.52 -10.85 19.38
CA THR A 95 12.88 -11.90 20.34
C THR A 95 12.55 -13.32 19.89
N ASP A 96 11.78 -13.48 18.81
CA ASP A 96 11.41 -14.79 18.27
C ASP A 96 12.58 -15.37 17.47
N ALA A 97 13.15 -16.47 17.98
CA ALA A 97 14.27 -17.17 17.35
C ALA A 97 13.98 -17.61 15.90
N ASN A 98 12.71 -17.85 15.55
CA ASN A 98 12.31 -18.28 14.21
C ASN A 98 12.40 -17.17 13.17
N THR A 99 12.45 -15.90 13.58
CA THR A 99 12.50 -14.75 12.67
C THR A 99 13.92 -14.22 12.45
N ARG A 100 14.91 -14.78 13.16
CA ARG A 100 16.28 -14.29 13.20
C ARG A 100 16.92 -14.17 11.82
N GLU A 101 16.68 -15.15 10.96
CA GLU A 101 17.23 -15.16 9.60
C GLU A 101 16.66 -14.01 8.76
N ASP A 102 15.34 -13.82 8.80
CA ASP A 102 14.68 -12.74 8.05
C ASP A 102 15.08 -11.35 8.57
N LEU A 103 15.32 -11.23 9.87
CA LEU A 103 15.82 -10.00 10.49
C LEU A 103 17.23 -9.62 10.04
N HIS A 104 17.99 -10.47 9.35
CA HIS A 104 19.27 -10.05 8.75
C HIS A 104 19.09 -9.11 7.54
N ARG A 105 17.90 -9.07 6.94
CA ARG A 105 17.59 -8.15 5.83
C ARG A 105 17.62 -6.71 6.31
N THR A 106 18.10 -5.80 5.46
CA THR A 106 18.10 -4.36 5.71
C THR A 106 17.29 -3.65 4.64
N VAL A 107 16.55 -2.61 5.04
CA VAL A 107 15.85 -1.72 4.13
C VAL A 107 16.45 -0.33 4.14
N LYS A 108 16.33 0.35 3.01
CA LYS A 108 16.58 1.79 2.86
C LYS A 108 15.37 2.42 2.18
N PRO A 109 15.09 3.71 2.44
CA PRO A 109 14.02 4.40 1.73
C PRO A 109 14.26 4.37 0.22
N ILE A 110 13.20 4.17 -0.54
CA ILE A 110 13.24 4.40 -1.99
C ILE A 110 13.22 5.92 -2.20
N GLU A 111 14.16 6.43 -2.98
CA GLU A 111 14.38 7.88 -3.10
C GLU A 111 13.29 8.59 -3.88
N THR A 112 12.66 7.89 -4.83
CA THR A 112 11.66 8.47 -5.74
C THR A 112 10.44 7.59 -5.89
N TRP A 113 9.28 8.21 -6.08
CA TRP A 113 8.05 7.47 -6.34
C TRP A 113 8.15 6.67 -7.65
N GLN A 114 8.89 7.17 -8.64
CA GLN A 114 9.13 6.48 -9.91
C GLN A 114 9.84 5.14 -9.71
N GLN A 115 10.89 5.12 -8.87
CA GLN A 115 11.58 3.87 -8.52
C GLN A 115 10.62 2.89 -7.82
N ALA A 116 9.84 3.37 -6.84
CA ALA A 116 8.89 2.53 -6.12
C ALA A 116 7.82 1.95 -7.05
N TYR A 117 7.30 2.77 -7.97
CA TYR A 117 6.33 2.37 -8.97
C TYR A 117 6.89 1.30 -9.91
N VAL A 118 8.07 1.52 -10.50
CA VAL A 118 8.71 0.56 -11.41
C VAL A 118 8.96 -0.77 -10.70
N MET A 119 9.47 -0.73 -9.46
CA MET A 119 9.70 -1.93 -8.65
C MET A 119 8.40 -2.69 -8.39
N PHE A 120 7.33 -1.98 -8.02
CA PHE A 120 6.02 -2.58 -7.74
C PHE A 120 5.38 -3.18 -9.00
N VAL A 121 5.38 -2.46 -10.12
CA VAL A 121 4.82 -2.97 -11.39
C VAL A 121 5.59 -4.17 -11.90
N ASN A 122 6.92 -4.18 -11.79
CA ASN A 122 7.73 -5.34 -12.15
C ASN A 122 7.40 -6.55 -11.27
N ALA A 123 7.25 -6.34 -9.95
CA ALA A 123 6.81 -7.39 -9.05
C ALA A 123 5.40 -7.91 -9.40
N MET A 124 4.46 -7.01 -9.74
CA MET A 124 3.12 -7.39 -10.18
C MET A 124 3.17 -8.26 -11.44
N ARG A 125 3.92 -7.87 -12.47
CA ARG A 125 4.05 -8.65 -13.70
C ARG A 125 4.69 -10.02 -13.47
N ALA A 126 5.67 -10.09 -12.58
CA ALA A 126 6.37 -11.34 -12.28
C ALA A 126 5.50 -12.33 -11.47
N LEU A 127 4.64 -11.82 -10.59
CA LEU A 127 3.90 -12.63 -9.63
C LEU A 127 2.42 -12.85 -9.98
N ALA A 128 1.84 -11.99 -10.81
CA ALA A 128 0.42 -12.06 -11.11
C ALA A 128 0.04 -13.36 -11.84
N PRO A 129 -1.16 -13.89 -11.59
CA PRO A 129 -1.74 -14.94 -12.41
C PRO A 129 -1.84 -14.52 -13.88
N LYS A 130 -1.58 -15.44 -14.80
CA LYS A 130 -1.66 -15.20 -16.26
C LYS A 130 -3.01 -14.62 -16.71
N SER A 131 -4.09 -14.96 -16.01
CA SER A 131 -5.43 -14.42 -16.27
C SER A 131 -5.51 -12.90 -16.15
N LEU A 132 -4.60 -12.28 -15.40
CA LEU A 132 -4.60 -10.84 -15.10
C LEU A 132 -3.65 -10.03 -15.97
N TYR A 133 -2.87 -10.65 -16.87
CA TYR A 133 -1.82 -9.95 -17.63
C TYR A 133 -2.34 -8.79 -18.48
N ARG A 134 -3.58 -8.88 -18.97
CA ARG A 134 -4.21 -7.80 -19.76
C ARG A 134 -4.59 -6.58 -18.94
N ASP A 135 -4.63 -6.74 -17.62
CA ASP A 135 -5.09 -5.70 -16.68
C ASP A 135 -3.93 -5.05 -15.93
N ILE A 136 -2.71 -5.55 -16.10
CA ILE A 136 -1.50 -5.01 -15.48
C ILE A 136 -0.95 -3.91 -16.41
N PRO A 137 -0.70 -2.69 -15.90
CA PRO A 137 -0.15 -1.60 -16.69
C PRO A 137 1.10 -2.01 -17.49
N ALA A 138 1.21 -1.52 -18.73
CA ALA A 138 2.44 -1.60 -19.51
C ALA A 138 3.55 -0.77 -18.84
N MET A 139 4.83 -1.13 -19.05
CA MET A 139 5.93 -0.29 -18.54
C MET A 139 5.92 1.09 -19.22
N ASP A 140 5.39 1.15 -20.45
CA ASP A 140 5.32 2.35 -21.27
C ASP A 140 4.16 3.28 -20.87
N ASP A 141 3.16 2.81 -20.10
CA ASP A 141 2.07 3.63 -19.58
C ASP A 141 2.61 4.79 -18.71
N PHE A 142 3.81 4.62 -18.16
CA PHE A 142 4.53 5.62 -17.38
C PHE A 142 4.88 6.90 -18.17
N GLN A 143 5.23 6.79 -19.46
CA GLN A 143 5.59 7.98 -20.26
C GLN A 143 4.40 8.94 -20.42
N SER A 144 3.17 8.41 -20.39
CA SER A 144 1.94 9.19 -20.51
C SER A 144 1.53 9.93 -19.22
N MET A 145 2.04 9.52 -18.06
CA MET A 145 1.72 10.12 -16.75
C MET A 145 2.65 11.29 -16.36
N ASN A 146 3.72 11.52 -17.13
CA ASN A 146 4.60 12.69 -16.99
C ASN A 146 4.13 13.91 -17.79
N GLU A 147 3.05 13.79 -18.57
CA GLU A 147 2.31 14.96 -19.03
C GLU A 147 1.71 15.64 -17.78
N PRO A 148 1.90 16.96 -17.58
CA PRO A 148 1.21 17.64 -16.50
C PRO A 148 -0.28 17.39 -16.69
N VAL A 149 -0.91 16.77 -15.70
CA VAL A 149 -2.36 16.66 -15.65
C VAL A 149 -2.86 18.10 -15.60
N ALA A 150 -3.20 18.65 -16.77
CA ALA A 150 -3.83 19.94 -16.88
C ALA A 150 -5.16 19.80 -16.17
N PHE A 151 -5.20 20.21 -14.91
CA PHE A 151 -6.43 20.33 -14.15
C PHE A 151 -7.21 21.46 -14.84
N HIS A 152 -7.96 21.12 -15.89
CA HIS A 152 -9.00 21.98 -16.43
C HIS A 152 -10.08 22.08 -15.37
N MET A 153 -9.87 23.01 -14.44
CA MET A 153 -10.91 23.52 -13.58
C MET A 153 -11.96 24.10 -14.52
N ARG A 154 -13.02 23.33 -14.82
CA ARG A 154 -14.24 23.89 -15.40
C ARG A 154 -14.77 24.85 -14.37
N ASP A 155 -14.61 26.14 -14.65
CA ASP A 155 -15.17 27.25 -13.88
C ASP A 155 -16.70 27.09 -13.87
N PRO A 156 -17.32 26.71 -12.73
CA PRO A 156 -18.75 26.59 -12.64
C PRO A 156 -19.31 27.92 -12.15
N GLY A 157 -19.64 28.80 -13.09
CA GLY A 157 -20.59 29.88 -12.82
C GLY A 157 -20.01 31.29 -12.81
N SER A 158 -19.69 31.82 -13.99
CA SER A 158 -20.01 33.20 -14.30
C SER A 158 -21.54 33.38 -14.18
N THR A 159 -22.00 33.88 -13.03
CA THR A 159 -23.11 34.86 -12.90
C THR A 159 -23.33 35.17 -11.43
N TYR A 160 -22.66 36.21 -10.93
CA TYR A 160 -23.26 37.10 -9.94
C TYR A 160 -22.84 38.53 -10.26
N ALA A 161 -23.66 39.19 -11.07
CA ALA A 161 -23.71 40.62 -11.14
C ALA A 161 -24.12 41.16 -9.76
N ARG A 162 -23.28 41.99 -9.15
CA ARG A 162 -23.75 42.91 -8.11
C ARG A 162 -23.31 44.32 -8.48
N SER A 163 -24.29 45.07 -8.93
CA SER A 163 -24.26 46.50 -9.13
C SER A 163 -23.81 47.22 -7.85
N LEU A 164 -22.73 47.99 -7.94
CA LEU A 164 -22.54 49.16 -7.09
C LEU A 164 -22.71 50.38 -8.00
N ARG A 165 -23.86 51.05 -7.87
CA ARG A 165 -24.07 52.39 -8.43
C ARG A 165 -23.44 53.44 -7.49
N PRO A 166 -23.01 54.60 -8.03
CA PRO A 166 -22.30 55.65 -7.30
C PRO A 166 -23.26 56.70 -6.71
N SER A 167 -22.83 57.40 -5.65
CA SER A 167 -23.38 58.65 -5.07
C SER A 167 -22.52 58.98 -3.84
N TYR A 168 -21.90 60.14 -3.58
CA TYR A 168 -21.78 61.46 -4.19
C TYR A 168 -20.35 61.97 -3.92
#